data_AF-A0A3E5EKK5-F1
#
_entry.id   AF-A0A3E5EKK5-F1
#
_cell.length_a   1.000
_cell.length_b   1.000
_cell.length_c   1.000
_cell.angle_alpha   90.00
_cell.angle_beta   90.00
_cell.angle_gamma   90.00
#
_symmetry.space_group_name_H-M   'P 1'
#
loop_
_entity.id
_entity.type
_entity.pdbx_description
1 polymer ?
#
loop_
_entity_poly.entity_id
_entity_poly.type
_entity_poly.pdbx_seq_one_letter_code
_entity_poly.pdbx_strand_id
1 'polypeptide(L)'
;MQDSKKPIIQSIRDYVMTYPDIDDRKINIDYLGDGMEYSIDPIGADPVYKRYVDGSCLKQFQFAFTSKEAYDGDARTGIANSGFYQTFEEWTEENNMNDILPELDGHEAIRVEVLQSGYLFSTEADLGRYQMICRLIYR
;
A
#
# COMPACT_ATOMS: atom_id res chain seq x y z
N MET A 1 -20.21 -23.87 -8.95
CA MET A 1 -19.88 -22.56 -8.36
C MET A 1 -18.76 -21.99 -9.20
N GLN A 2 -18.91 -20.78 -9.71
CA GLN A 2 -17.80 -20.11 -10.39
C GLN A 2 -16.87 -19.63 -9.28
N ASP A 3 -15.69 -20.25 -9.13
CA ASP A 3 -14.68 -19.75 -8.20
C ASP A 3 -14.36 -18.32 -8.62
N SER A 4 -14.78 -17.35 -7.81
CA SER A 4 -14.58 -15.94 -8.10
C SER A 4 -13.10 -15.64 -7.88
N LYS A 5 -12.41 -15.25 -8.96
CA LYS A 5 -11.00 -14.91 -8.95
C LYS A 5 -10.71 -13.84 -7.89
N LYS A 6 -9.71 -14.04 -7.03
CA LYS A 6 -9.34 -13.05 -6.00
C LYS A 6 -8.91 -11.73 -6.67
N PRO A 7 -9.55 -10.58 -6.37
CA PRO A 7 -9.15 -9.29 -6.94
C PRO A 7 -7.75 -8.86 -6.48
N ILE A 8 -6.98 -8.19 -7.35
CA ILE A 8 -5.62 -7.72 -7.03
C ILE A 8 -5.59 -6.85 -5.76
N ILE A 9 -6.58 -5.96 -5.59
CA ILE A 9 -6.67 -5.10 -4.41
C ILE A 9 -6.81 -5.90 -3.10
N GLN A 10 -7.50 -7.05 -3.13
CA GLN A 10 -7.56 -7.95 -1.98
C GLN A 10 -6.19 -8.59 -1.70
N SER A 11 -5.47 -9.01 -2.74
CA SER A 11 -4.11 -9.55 -2.58
C SER A 11 -3.13 -8.51 -2.02
N ILE A 12 -3.22 -7.26 -2.47
CA ILE A 12 -2.44 -6.15 -1.92
C ILE A 12 -2.79 -5.95 -0.45
N ARG A 13 -4.09 -5.93 -0.11
CA ARG A 13 -4.54 -5.80 1.28
C ARG A 13 -4.00 -6.91 2.16
N ASP A 14 -4.11 -8.16 1.73
CA ASP A 14 -3.63 -9.30 2.50
C ASP A 14 -2.10 -9.25 2.69
N TYR A 15 -1.36 -8.80 1.68
CA TYR A 15 0.09 -8.55 1.79
C TYR A 15 0.40 -7.45 2.81
N VAL A 16 -0.27 -6.30 2.75
CA VAL A 16 -0.07 -5.21 3.72
C VAL A 16 -0.41 -5.65 5.15
N MET A 17 -1.40 -6.53 5.33
CA MET A 17 -1.71 -7.13 6.65
C MET A 17 -0.59 -8.01 7.23
N THR A 18 0.40 -8.41 6.43
CA THR A 18 1.59 -9.15 6.92
C THR A 18 2.71 -8.23 7.42
N TYR A 19 2.57 -6.91 7.27
CA TYR A 19 3.54 -5.95 7.77
C TYR A 19 3.61 -6.01 9.31
N PRO A 20 4.77 -6.25 9.93
CA PRO A 20 4.85 -6.49 11.38
C PRO A 20 4.38 -5.34 12.27
N ASP A 21 4.51 -4.09 11.82
CA ASP A 21 4.11 -2.92 12.60
C ASP A 21 2.67 -2.47 12.33
N ILE A 22 1.92 -3.23 11.50
CA ILE A 22 0.48 -3.02 11.39
C ILE A 22 -0.21 -3.56 12.64
N ASP A 23 -1.04 -2.72 13.27
CA ASP A 23 -1.80 -3.13 14.44
C ASP A 23 -3.17 -3.76 14.06
N ASP A 24 -3.98 -4.06 15.07
CA ASP A 24 -5.29 -4.71 14.90
C ASP A 24 -6.38 -3.79 14.30
N ARG A 25 -6.05 -2.54 13.91
CA ARG A 25 -7.01 -1.64 13.25
C ARG A 25 -7.39 -2.17 11.87
N LYS A 26 -8.58 -1.75 11.42
CA LYS A 26 -9.08 -2.13 10.10
C LYS A 26 -8.23 -1.51 9.00
N ILE A 27 -7.90 -2.33 8.01
CA ILE A 27 -7.48 -1.89 6.69
C ILE A 27 -8.70 -1.95 5.78
N ASN A 28 -9.22 -0.79 5.42
CA ASN A 28 -10.33 -0.63 4.50
C ASN A 28 -9.82 -0.52 3.05
N ILE A 29 -10.76 -0.45 2.10
CA ILE A 29 -10.49 -0.19 0.68
C ILE A 29 -11.30 1.05 0.30
N ASP A 30 -10.66 2.07 -0.28
CA ASP A 30 -11.30 3.33 -0.70
C ASP A 30 -12.13 4.03 0.40
N TYR A 31 -11.75 3.83 1.67
CA TYR A 31 -12.55 4.33 2.78
C TYR A 31 -11.71 4.56 4.04
N LEU A 32 -11.86 5.74 4.64
CA LEU A 32 -11.39 6.03 6.00
C LEU A 32 -12.57 6.58 6.80
N GLY A 33 -12.84 5.95 7.95
CA GLY A 33 -13.83 6.46 8.90
C GLY A 33 -13.34 7.69 9.68
N ASP A 34 -14.05 8.01 10.76
CA ASP A 34 -13.74 9.17 11.61
C ASP A 34 -12.63 8.89 12.63
N GLY A 35 -12.29 7.61 12.85
CA GLY A 35 -11.27 7.19 13.81
C GLY A 35 -9.92 6.90 13.17
N MET A 36 -8.99 6.47 14.01
CA MET A 36 -7.71 5.90 13.56
C MET A 36 -7.96 4.59 12.82
N GLU A 37 -7.67 4.58 11.52
CA GLU A 37 -7.90 3.45 10.61
C GLU A 37 -6.91 3.51 9.46
N TYR A 38 -6.77 2.40 8.74
CA TYR A 38 -6.00 2.31 7.51
C TYR A 38 -6.92 2.18 6.29
N SER A 39 -6.42 2.57 5.12
CA SER A 39 -7.05 2.29 3.84
C SER A 39 -6.02 2.03 2.76
N ILE A 40 -6.41 1.20 1.80
CA ILE A 40 -5.69 1.02 0.55
C ILE A 40 -6.59 1.55 -0.56
N ASP A 41 -6.16 2.65 -1.17
CA ASP A 41 -6.98 3.41 -2.12
C ASP A 41 -6.38 3.27 -3.53
N PRO A 42 -7.05 2.66 -4.52
CA PRO A 42 -6.54 2.56 -5.87
C PRO A 42 -6.29 3.94 -6.48
N ILE A 43 -5.14 4.08 -7.13
CA ILE A 43 -4.77 5.28 -7.87
C ILE A 43 -4.82 4.97 -9.36
N GLY A 44 -5.50 5.83 -10.12
CA GLY A 44 -5.54 5.71 -11.58
C GLY A 44 -4.16 5.88 -12.19
N ALA A 45 -3.75 4.92 -13.03
CA ALA A 45 -2.47 4.91 -13.73
C ALA A 45 -2.59 4.20 -15.08
N ASP A 46 -1.58 4.33 -15.95
CA ASP A 46 -1.47 3.47 -17.12
C ASP A 46 -1.29 2.01 -16.65
N PRO A 47 -2.22 1.09 -16.97
CA PRO A 47 -2.11 -0.29 -16.53
C PRO A 47 -0.91 -1.02 -17.18
N VAL A 48 -0.33 -0.51 -18.26
CA VAL A 48 0.88 -1.07 -18.88
C VAL A 48 2.11 -0.38 -18.28
N TYR A 49 2.85 -1.10 -17.44
CA TYR A 49 4.12 -0.61 -16.90
C TYR A 49 5.22 -0.63 -17.95
N LYS A 50 5.32 -1.74 -18.70
CA LYS A 50 6.35 -1.94 -19.72
C LYS A 50 5.86 -2.89 -20.79
N ARG A 51 6.12 -2.57 -22.06
CA ARG A 51 5.87 -3.45 -23.21
C ARG A 51 7.19 -3.97 -23.76
N TYR A 52 7.23 -5.26 -24.09
CA TYR A 52 8.38 -5.88 -24.73
C TYR A 52 8.16 -6.06 -26.24
N VAL A 53 9.24 -6.33 -26.96
CA VAL A 53 9.25 -6.48 -28.43
C VAL A 53 8.40 -7.65 -28.92
N ASP A 54 8.22 -8.67 -28.09
CA ASP A 54 7.37 -9.84 -28.36
C ASP A 54 5.88 -9.59 -28.13
N GLY A 55 5.51 -8.37 -27.72
CA GLY A 55 4.14 -7.97 -27.42
C GLY A 55 3.70 -8.25 -25.97
N SER A 56 4.48 -9.00 -25.18
CA SER A 56 4.22 -9.20 -23.76
C SER A 56 4.34 -7.89 -22.98
N CYS A 57 3.67 -7.82 -21.83
CA CYS A 57 3.66 -6.62 -21.01
C CYS A 57 3.85 -6.97 -19.54
N LEU A 58 4.56 -6.12 -18.82
CA LEU A 58 4.36 -5.97 -17.38
C LEU A 58 3.22 -4.98 -17.16
N LYS A 59 2.36 -5.33 -16.22
CA LYS A 59 1.23 -4.52 -15.77
C LYS A 59 1.56 -3.85 -14.44
N GLN A 60 0.83 -2.80 -14.10
CA GLN A 60 0.89 -2.19 -12.78
C GLN A 60 -0.49 -1.94 -12.19
N PHE A 61 -0.54 -1.97 -10.87
CA PHE A 61 -1.65 -1.48 -10.06
C PHE A 61 -1.09 -0.47 -9.06
N GLN A 62 -1.50 0.79 -9.15
CA GLN A 62 -1.06 1.84 -8.22
C GLN A 62 -2.08 2.01 -7.10
N PHE A 63 -1.60 2.27 -5.90
CA PHE A 63 -2.45 2.47 -4.73
C PHE A 63 -1.79 3.41 -3.73
N ALA A 64 -2.61 4.10 -2.96
CA ALA A 64 -2.21 4.77 -1.75
C ALA A 64 -2.30 3.80 -0.57
N PHE A 65 -1.29 3.78 0.29
CA PHE A 65 -1.44 3.27 1.65
C PHE A 65 -1.65 4.46 2.59
N THR A 66 -2.87 4.58 3.11
CA THR A 66 -3.32 5.74 3.87
C THR A 66 -3.62 5.32 5.32
N SER A 67 -3.27 6.18 6.28
CA SER A 67 -3.66 6.02 7.68
C SER A 67 -4.25 7.32 8.22
N LYS A 68 -5.18 7.21 9.17
CA LYS A 68 -5.46 8.28 10.14
C LYS A 68 -4.77 7.93 11.45
N GLU A 69 -3.95 8.84 11.94
CA GLU A 69 -3.16 8.68 13.16
C GLU A 69 -3.38 9.84 14.12
N ALA A 70 -3.03 9.66 15.39
CA ALA A 70 -3.00 10.78 16.34
C ALA A 70 -2.16 11.93 15.78
N TYR A 71 -2.66 13.15 15.94
CA TYR A 71 -1.94 14.35 15.53
C TYR A 71 -2.22 15.50 16.48
N ASP A 72 -1.17 15.94 17.16
CA ASP A 72 -1.19 17.02 18.16
C ASP A 72 -0.15 18.12 17.85
N GLY A 73 0.59 17.99 16.75
CA GLY A 73 1.72 18.86 16.40
C GLY A 73 2.98 18.63 17.23
N ASP A 74 3.00 17.67 18.16
CA ASP A 74 4.21 17.28 18.90
C ASP A 74 5.16 16.52 17.96
N ALA A 75 6.44 16.88 18.01
CA ALA A 75 7.46 16.27 17.17
C ALA A 75 7.58 14.75 17.39
N ARG A 76 7.32 14.24 18.60
CA ARG A 76 7.37 12.80 18.89
C ARG A 76 6.26 12.04 18.18
N THR A 77 5.04 12.58 18.17
CA THR A 77 3.91 12.03 17.42
C THR A 77 4.23 12.03 15.92
N GLY A 78 4.75 13.15 15.41
CA GLY A 78 5.19 13.25 14.01
C GLY A 78 6.29 12.26 13.65
N ILE A 79 7.29 12.07 14.50
CA ILE A 79 8.38 11.10 14.30
C ILE A 79 7.82 9.67 14.26
N ALA A 80 6.91 9.31 15.16
CA ALA A 80 6.29 7.97 15.16
C ALA A 80 5.52 7.73 13.85
N ASN A 81 4.67 8.67 13.45
CA ASN A 81 3.86 8.55 12.23
C ASN A 81 4.73 8.51 10.96
N SER A 82 5.75 9.36 10.85
CA SER A 82 6.68 9.33 9.71
C SER A 82 7.57 8.07 9.72
N GLY A 83 8.00 7.62 10.89
CA GLY A 83 8.82 6.43 11.05
C GLY A 83 8.11 5.15 10.63
N PHE A 84 6.80 5.04 10.88
CA PHE A 84 5.97 3.92 10.41
C PHE A 84 6.05 3.75 8.88
N TYR A 85 5.96 4.85 8.13
CA TYR A 85 6.04 4.78 6.66
C TYR A 85 7.44 4.53 6.13
N GLN A 86 8.48 5.05 6.80
CA GLN A 86 9.86 4.76 6.44
C GLN A 86 10.15 3.25 6.62
N THR A 87 9.76 2.69 7.76
CA THR A 87 9.96 1.27 8.06
C THR A 87 9.15 0.36 7.13
N PHE A 88 7.95 0.79 6.71
CA PHE A 88 7.18 0.07 5.69
C PHE A 88 7.87 0.06 4.32
N GLU A 89 8.51 1.16 3.93
CA GLU A 89 9.29 1.26 2.69
C GLU A 89 10.49 0.29 2.74
N GLU A 90 11.27 0.33 3.82
CA GLU A 90 12.40 -0.59 4.05
C GLU A 90 11.95 -2.07 4.04
N TRP A 91 10.83 -2.38 4.70
CA TRP A 91 10.23 -3.71 4.71
C TRP A 91 9.80 -4.17 3.32
N THR A 92 9.24 -3.27 2.51
CA THR A 92 8.85 -3.59 1.13
C THR A 92 10.07 -3.90 0.26
N GLU A 93 11.17 -3.17 0.45
CA GLU A 93 12.45 -3.44 -0.22
C GLU A 93 13.02 -4.80 0.18
N GLU A 94 13.03 -5.13 1.47
CA GLU A 94 13.46 -6.44 1.97
C GLU A 94 12.60 -7.59 1.43
N ASN A 95 11.28 -7.41 1.41
CA ASN A 95 10.36 -8.38 0.84
C ASN A 95 10.62 -8.64 -0.64
N ASN A 96 10.87 -7.60 -1.43
CA ASN A 96 11.26 -7.76 -2.83
C ASN A 96 12.57 -8.53 -2.99
N MET A 97 13.55 -8.30 -2.10
CA MET A 97 14.85 -9.02 -2.13
C MET A 97 14.71 -10.50 -1.77
N ASN A 98 13.68 -10.86 -1.00
CA ASN A 98 13.42 -12.21 -0.54
C ASN A 98 12.28 -12.91 -1.30
N ASP A 99 11.80 -12.33 -2.40
CA ASP A 99 10.65 -12.83 -3.19
C ASP A 99 9.36 -13.02 -2.35
N ILE A 100 9.19 -12.23 -1.29
CA ILE A 100 7.99 -12.20 -0.45
C ILE A 100 7.02 -11.18 -1.08
N LEU A 101 6.15 -11.64 -1.97
CA LEU A 101 5.27 -10.79 -2.77
C LEU A 101 3.79 -11.11 -2.54
N PRO A 102 2.87 -10.19 -2.88
CA PRO A 102 1.44 -10.48 -2.83
C PRO A 102 1.07 -11.70 -3.68
N GLU A 103 0.36 -12.66 -3.09
CA GLU A 103 -0.17 -13.80 -3.83
C GLU A 103 -1.33 -13.36 -4.73
N LEU A 104 -1.11 -13.40 -6.04
CA LEU A 104 -2.11 -13.04 -7.03
C LEU A 104 -2.77 -14.29 -7.62
N ASP A 105 -4.08 -14.22 -7.82
CA ASP A 105 -4.78 -15.24 -8.57
C ASP A 105 -4.58 -15.00 -10.07
N GLY A 106 -4.14 -16.02 -10.81
CA GLY A 106 -3.92 -16.00 -12.26
C GLY A 106 -2.98 -14.90 -12.79
N HIS A 107 -2.07 -14.38 -11.96
CA HIS A 107 -1.02 -13.42 -12.31
C HIS A 107 0.24 -13.74 -11.52
N GLU A 108 1.39 -13.30 -12.02
CA GLU A 108 2.68 -13.42 -11.32
C GLU A 108 3.07 -12.04 -10.77
N ALA A 109 3.13 -11.89 -9.44
CA ALA A 109 3.68 -10.67 -8.84
C ALA A 109 5.19 -10.61 -9.11
N ILE A 110 5.68 -9.43 -9.48
CA ILE A 110 7.10 -9.23 -9.80
C ILE A 110 7.81 -8.39 -8.73
N ARG A 111 7.12 -7.39 -8.17
CA ARG A 111 7.61 -6.55 -7.06
C ARG A 111 6.53 -5.57 -6.60
N VAL A 112 6.69 -5.06 -5.38
CA VAL A 112 5.96 -3.90 -4.87
C VAL A 112 6.94 -2.74 -4.73
N GLU A 113 6.64 -1.57 -5.28
CA GLU A 113 7.54 -0.41 -5.21
C GLU A 113 6.85 0.76 -4.52
N VAL A 114 7.56 1.45 -3.64
CA VAL A 114 7.17 2.76 -3.12
C VAL A 114 7.54 3.81 -4.15
N LEU A 115 6.54 4.55 -4.65
CA LEU A 115 6.70 5.65 -5.60
C LEU A 115 6.84 7.00 -4.90
N GLN A 116 6.21 7.14 -3.74
CA GLN A 116 6.28 8.32 -2.90
C GLN A 116 6.28 7.87 -1.44
N SER A 117 7.35 8.22 -0.73
CA SER A 117 7.51 7.98 0.71
C SER A 117 6.36 8.60 1.51
N GLY A 118 6.12 8.12 2.73
CA GLY A 118 5.04 8.61 3.58
C GLY A 118 5.11 10.11 3.87
N TYR A 119 3.97 10.79 3.79
CA TYR A 119 3.85 12.21 4.11
C TYR A 119 2.50 12.52 4.77
N LEU A 120 2.46 13.59 5.56
CA LEU A 120 1.22 14.15 6.09
C LEU A 120 0.44 14.79 4.93
N PHE A 121 -0.67 14.17 4.56
CA PHE A 121 -1.54 14.62 3.46
C PHE A 121 -2.49 15.73 3.92
N SER A 122 -3.12 15.55 5.08
CA SER A 122 -4.01 16.54 5.67
C SER A 122 -4.12 16.37 7.17
N THR A 123 -4.59 17.40 7.87
CA THR A 123 -4.89 17.35 9.30
C THR A 123 -6.38 17.54 9.52
N GLU A 124 -6.94 16.77 10.44
CA GLU A 124 -8.24 16.94 11.07
C GLU A 124 -8.02 17.42 12.51
N ALA A 125 -9.06 17.51 13.36
CA ALA A 125 -8.97 18.15 14.67
C ALA A 125 -7.85 17.57 15.57
N ASP A 126 -7.87 16.25 15.78
CA ASP A 126 -6.93 15.48 16.61
C ASP A 126 -6.26 14.33 15.83
N LEU A 127 -6.49 14.29 14.51
CA LEU A 127 -6.00 13.24 13.62
C LEU A 127 -5.22 13.82 12.44
N GLY A 128 -4.19 13.12 12.02
CA GLY A 128 -3.42 13.39 10.81
C GLY A 128 -3.68 12.28 9.81
N ARG A 129 -4.04 12.65 8.58
CA ARG A 129 -4.09 11.71 7.45
C ARG A 129 -2.69 11.64 6.84
N TYR A 130 -2.07 10.48 6.92
CA TYR A 130 -0.80 10.19 6.27
C TYR A 130 -1.01 9.29 5.07
N GLN A 131 -0.15 9.45 4.06
CA GLN A 131 -0.26 8.72 2.81
C GLN A 131 1.11 8.40 2.24
N MET A 132 1.23 7.21 1.64
CA MET A 132 2.32 6.85 0.73
C MET A 132 1.75 6.31 -0.57
N ILE A 133 2.46 6.47 -1.68
CA ILE A 133 2.03 5.94 -2.98
C ILE A 133 2.91 4.74 -3.31
N CYS A 134 2.26 3.62 -3.61
CA CYS A 134 2.89 2.37 -3.98
C CYS A 134 2.40 1.89 -5.35
N ARG A 135 3.13 0.93 -5.93
CA ARG A 135 2.65 0.14 -7.06
C ARG A 135 3.03 -1.32 -6.92
N LEU A 136 2.12 -2.19 -7.31
CA LEU A 136 2.41 -3.59 -7.58
C LEU A 136 2.67 -3.75 -9.08
N ILE A 137 3.80 -4.36 -9.44
CA ILE A 137 4.11 -4.77 -10.82
C ILE A 137 3.84 -6.27 -10.94
N TYR A 138 3.15 -6.67 -12.01
CA TYR A 138 2.79 -8.07 -12.23
C TYR A 138 2.78 -8.44 -13.72
N ARG A 139 2.74 -9.73 -14.02
CA ARG A 139 2.60 -10.29 -15.37
C ARG A 139 1.27 -11.02 -15.53
#